data_AF-A0A8T3LX13-F1
#
_entry.id   AF-A0A8T3LX13-F1
#
_cell.length_a   1.000
_cell.length_b   1.000
_cell.length_c   1.000
_cell.angle_alpha   90.00
_cell.angle_beta   90.00
_cell.angle_gamma   90.00
#
_symmetry.space_group_name_H-M   'P 1'
#
loop_
_entity.id
_entity.type
_entity.pdbx_description
1 polymer ?
#
loop_
_entity_poly.entity_id
_entity_poly.type
_entity_poly.pdbx_seq_one_letter_code
_entity_poly.pdbx_strand_id
1 'polypeptide(L)'
;MVATGKKLPLTNNVVLDQATVLELIDQLRVSVPDEVRQARRITEEAGRITERSREEGDAIIARAQEQAAQMLEERELVRAAQQRAGELLEQAQAEAREVRRGADEYAAGVLIRLEGECIKALTSIKRGIDMLDDRHRPSAGDGRPETGAIVVDAEEQARAATRP
;
A
#
# COMPACT_ATOMS: atom_id res chain seq x y z
N MET A 1 9.38 66.25 -50.71
CA MET A 1 10.03 67.45 -51.28
C MET A 1 9.96 67.56 -52.82
N VAL A 2 9.32 66.64 -53.55
CA VAL A 2 8.96 66.86 -54.98
C VAL A 2 7.75 67.80 -55.14
N ALA A 3 7.01 68.05 -54.05
CA ALA A 3 5.85 68.92 -54.02
C ALA A 3 6.16 70.43 -54.00
N THR A 4 7.43 70.83 -53.77
CA THR A 4 7.83 72.24 -53.58
C THR A 4 8.67 72.80 -54.75
N GLY A 5 8.94 72.00 -55.79
CA GLY A 5 9.68 72.47 -56.97
C GLY A 5 8.81 73.32 -57.89
N LYS A 6 9.38 74.40 -58.46
CA LYS A 6 8.68 75.24 -59.45
C LYS A 6 8.29 74.40 -60.66
N LYS A 7 6.98 74.17 -60.85
CA LYS A 7 6.42 73.54 -62.06
C LYS A 7 6.46 74.54 -63.21
N LEU A 8 6.95 74.10 -64.36
CA LEU A 8 6.91 74.90 -65.59
C LEU A 8 5.46 74.89 -66.15
N PRO A 9 4.86 76.05 -66.48
CA PRO A 9 3.56 76.08 -67.10
C PRO A 9 3.63 75.39 -68.48
N LEU A 10 2.60 74.59 -68.82
CA LEU A 10 2.47 73.75 -70.03
C LEU A 10 3.34 72.46 -70.09
N THR A 11 4.09 72.10 -69.05
CA THR A 11 4.81 70.81 -69.00
C THR A 11 4.65 70.12 -67.63
N ASN A 12 4.72 68.78 -67.60
CA ASN A 12 4.74 68.00 -66.35
C ASN A 12 6.10 68.04 -65.63
N ASN A 13 7.02 68.90 -66.08
CA ASN A 13 8.39 68.95 -65.59
C ASN A 13 8.51 69.91 -64.40
N VAL A 14 9.23 69.46 -63.37
CA VAL A 14 9.50 70.20 -62.13
C VAL A 14 10.96 70.65 -62.15
N VAL A 15 11.20 71.95 -61.97
CA VAL A 15 12.55 72.51 -61.83
C VAL A 15 12.99 72.34 -60.39
N LEU A 16 14.09 71.64 -60.19
CA LEU A 16 14.71 71.40 -58.89
C LEU A 16 16.01 72.20 -58.80
N ASP A 17 16.26 72.77 -57.63
CA ASP A 17 17.52 73.44 -57.34
C ASP A 17 18.65 72.42 -57.24
N GLN A 18 19.68 72.60 -58.08
CA GLN A 18 20.81 71.68 -58.17
C GLN A 18 21.57 71.60 -56.84
N ALA A 19 21.73 72.72 -56.12
CA ALA A 19 22.44 72.76 -54.85
C ALA A 19 21.71 71.95 -53.76
N THR A 20 20.40 72.15 -53.64
CA THR A 20 19.54 71.39 -52.70
C THR A 20 19.54 69.89 -53.00
N VAL A 21 19.53 69.48 -54.28
CA VAL A 21 19.58 68.05 -54.66
C VAL A 21 20.94 67.43 -54.35
N LEU A 22 22.03 68.15 -54.61
CA LEU A 22 23.39 67.70 -54.29
C LEU A 22 23.59 67.52 -52.77
N GLU A 23 23.08 68.46 -51.97
CA GLU A 23 23.13 68.36 -50.51
C GLU A 23 22.36 67.14 -49.99
N LEU A 24 21.19 66.86 -50.56
CA LEU A 24 20.39 65.67 -50.22
C LEU A 24 21.11 64.37 -50.60
N ILE A 25 21.76 64.35 -51.76
CA ILE A 25 22.57 63.19 -52.21
C ILE A 25 23.77 62.99 -51.29
N ASP A 26 24.48 64.04 -50.90
CA ASP A 26 25.61 63.95 -49.98
C ASP A 26 25.16 63.46 -48.59
N GLN A 27 24.00 63.91 -48.10
CA GLN A 27 23.42 63.41 -46.86
C GLN A 27 23.05 61.93 -46.94
N LEU A 28 22.41 61.49 -48.02
CA LEU A 28 22.13 60.07 -48.27
C LEU A 28 23.41 59.25 -48.42
N ARG A 29 24.45 59.80 -49.03
CA ARG A 29 25.76 59.14 -49.20
C ARG A 29 26.43 58.86 -47.86
N VAL A 30 26.11 59.63 -46.83
CA VAL A 30 26.62 59.43 -45.46
C VAL A 30 25.68 58.54 -44.64
N SER A 31 24.36 58.76 -44.67
CA SER A 31 23.42 58.06 -43.77
C SER A 31 23.10 56.62 -44.22
N VAL A 32 22.85 56.41 -45.52
CA VAL A 32 22.40 55.11 -46.05
C VAL A 32 23.39 53.98 -45.78
N PRO A 33 24.72 54.17 -45.97
CA PRO A 33 25.68 53.12 -45.63
C PRO A 33 25.66 52.75 -44.14
N ASP A 34 25.42 53.71 -43.26
CA ASP A 34 25.42 53.51 -41.81
C ASP A 34 24.18 52.73 -41.37
N GLU A 35 23.02 53.11 -41.91
CA GLU A 35 21.74 52.42 -41.74
C GLU A 35 21.78 50.98 -42.27
N VAL A 36 22.41 50.75 -43.44
CA VAL A 36 22.61 49.40 -43.98
C VAL A 36 23.51 48.56 -43.07
N ARG A 37 24.60 49.14 -42.53
CA ARG A 37 25.47 48.42 -41.57
C ARG A 37 24.74 48.11 -40.26
N GLN A 38 23.85 48.98 -39.80
CA GLN A 38 23.03 48.73 -38.63
C GLN A 38 21.99 47.63 -38.88
N ALA A 39 21.29 47.67 -40.02
CA ALA A 39 20.31 46.65 -40.39
C ALA A 39 20.93 45.25 -40.50
N ARG A 40 22.14 45.14 -41.08
CA ARG A 40 22.90 43.88 -41.13
C ARG A 40 23.23 43.35 -39.73
N ARG A 41 23.74 44.21 -38.85
CA ARG A 41 24.06 43.84 -37.46
C ARG A 41 22.83 43.32 -36.69
N ILE A 42 21.69 44.00 -36.84
CA ILE A 42 20.42 43.58 -36.21
C ILE A 42 20.00 42.20 -36.75
N THR A 43 20.13 41.98 -38.06
CA THR A 43 19.74 40.69 -38.68
C THR A 43 20.63 39.55 -38.19
N GLU A 44 21.94 39.77 -38.11
CA GLU A 44 22.89 38.79 -37.56
C GLU A 44 22.62 38.49 -36.09
N GLU A 45 22.28 39.52 -35.30
CA GLU A 45 21.96 39.36 -33.89
C GLU A 45 20.63 38.62 -33.67
N ALA A 46 19.60 38.94 -34.44
CA ALA A 46 18.33 38.21 -34.42
C ALA A 46 18.53 36.74 -34.81
N GLY A 47 19.38 36.45 -35.80
CA GLY A 47 19.78 35.10 -36.15
C GLY A 47 20.44 34.37 -34.98
N ARG A 48 21.44 35.00 -34.34
CA ARG A 48 22.12 34.45 -33.15
C ARG A 48 21.16 34.18 -31.99
N ILE A 49 20.23 35.09 -31.72
CA ILE A 49 19.22 34.92 -30.67
C ILE A 49 18.30 33.74 -30.99
N THR A 50 17.88 33.61 -32.25
CA THR A 50 17.01 32.51 -32.70
C THR A 50 17.70 31.16 -32.55
N GLU A 51 18.97 31.07 -32.96
CA GLU A 51 19.78 29.85 -32.82
C GLU A 51 19.91 29.45 -31.34
N ARG A 52 20.34 30.39 -30.49
CA ARG A 52 20.47 30.15 -29.04
C ARG A 52 19.14 29.73 -28.41
N SER A 53 18.04 30.37 -28.79
CA SER A 53 16.71 30.03 -28.25
C SER A 53 16.27 28.62 -28.66
N ARG A 54 16.66 28.17 -29.87
CA ARG A 54 16.42 26.78 -30.31
C ARG A 54 17.26 25.80 -29.50
N GLU A 55 18.56 26.06 -29.36
CA GLU A 55 19.45 25.22 -28.56
C GLU A 55 18.98 25.10 -27.10
N GLU A 56 18.57 26.22 -26.49
CA GLU A 56 18.00 26.24 -25.14
C GLU A 56 16.68 25.46 -25.06
N GLY A 57 15.81 25.63 -26.05
CA GLY A 57 14.56 24.88 -26.16
C GLY A 57 14.78 23.37 -26.25
N ASP A 58 15.70 22.95 -27.12
CA ASP A 58 16.07 21.55 -27.30
C ASP A 58 16.68 20.97 -26.01
N ALA A 59 17.53 21.75 -25.32
CA ALA A 59 18.10 21.35 -24.04
C ALA A 59 17.04 21.19 -22.94
N ILE A 60 16.02 22.07 -22.90
CA ILE A 60 14.90 21.95 -21.96
C ILE A 60 14.10 20.69 -22.24
N ILE A 61 13.78 20.40 -23.51
CA ILE A 61 13.04 19.21 -23.90
C ILE A 61 13.82 17.95 -23.53
N ALA A 62 15.12 17.90 -23.81
CA ALA A 62 15.98 16.77 -23.48
C ALA A 62 16.00 16.49 -21.96
N ARG A 63 16.17 17.54 -21.15
CA ARG A 63 16.12 17.41 -19.68
C ARG A 63 14.77 16.95 -19.18
N ALA A 64 13.68 17.48 -19.74
CA ALA A 64 12.32 17.07 -19.36
C ALA A 64 12.06 15.59 -19.69
N GLN A 65 12.55 15.11 -20.83
CA GLN A 65 12.46 13.69 -21.21
C GLN A 65 13.27 12.80 -20.29
N GLU A 66 14.50 13.20 -19.93
CA GLU A 66 15.33 12.47 -18.98
C GLU A 66 14.67 12.37 -17.60
N GLN A 67 14.16 13.49 -17.08
CA GLN A 67 13.42 13.50 -15.81
C GLN A 67 12.16 12.63 -15.87
N ALA A 68 11.40 12.69 -16.96
CA ALA A 68 10.22 11.85 -17.13
C ALA A 68 10.58 10.35 -17.13
N ALA A 69 11.69 9.97 -17.78
CA ALA A 69 12.17 8.60 -17.78
C ALA A 69 12.56 8.13 -16.37
N GLN A 70 13.31 8.95 -15.62
CA GLN A 70 13.68 8.66 -14.22
C GLN A 70 12.44 8.51 -13.34
N MET A 71 11.46 9.41 -13.46
CA MET A 71 10.22 9.32 -12.70
C MET A 71 9.40 8.07 -13.02
N LEU A 72 9.41 7.60 -14.27
CA LEU A 72 8.78 6.34 -14.65
C LEU A 72 9.48 5.15 -14.01
N GLU A 73 10.81 5.12 -14.06
CA GLU A 73 11.61 4.07 -13.44
C GLU A 73 11.39 3.99 -11.93
N GLU A 74 11.41 5.14 -11.24
CA GLU A 74 11.10 5.23 -9.81
C GLU A 74 9.68 4.72 -9.50
N ARG A 75 8.69 5.06 -10.33
CA ARG A 75 7.30 4.60 -10.15
C ARG A 75 7.17 3.09 -10.30
N GLU A 76 7.82 2.49 -11.29
CA GLU A 76 7.83 1.05 -11.48
C GLU A 76 8.53 0.34 -10.30
N LEU A 77 9.64 0.90 -9.81
CA LEU A 77 10.32 0.39 -8.62
C LEU A 77 9.42 0.45 -7.38
N VAL A 78 8.74 1.57 -7.15
CA VAL A 78 7.82 1.74 -6.01
C VAL A 78 6.65 0.77 -6.11
N ARG A 79 6.06 0.59 -7.31
CA ARG A 79 4.99 -0.37 -7.54
C ARG A 79 5.45 -1.80 -7.24
N ALA A 80 6.61 -2.21 -7.74
CA ALA A 80 7.18 -3.52 -7.48
C ALA A 80 7.46 -3.74 -5.98
N ALA A 81 7.99 -2.73 -5.28
CA ALA A 81 8.22 -2.78 -3.84
C ALA A 81 6.91 -2.93 -3.05
N GLN A 82 5.86 -2.20 -3.44
CA GLN A 82 4.54 -2.31 -2.81
C GLN A 82 3.91 -3.69 -3.02
N GLN A 83 4.00 -4.24 -4.24
CA GLN A 83 3.53 -5.59 -4.51
C GLN A 83 4.26 -6.62 -3.64
N ARG A 84 5.59 -6.56 -3.61
CA ARG A 84 6.40 -7.48 -2.81
C ARG A 84 6.13 -7.34 -1.31
N ALA A 85 5.89 -6.12 -0.83
CA ALA A 85 5.50 -5.88 0.56
C ALA A 85 4.13 -6.50 0.87
N GLY A 86 3.16 -6.40 -0.04
CA GLY A 86 1.87 -7.06 0.07
C GLY A 86 1.99 -8.57 0.17
N GLU A 87 2.75 -9.18 -0.75
CA GLU A 87 3.02 -10.63 -0.75
C GLU A 87 3.69 -11.09 0.56
N LEU A 88 4.68 -10.34 1.05
CA LEU A 88 5.36 -10.64 2.31
C LEU A 88 4.40 -10.56 3.51
N LEU A 89 3.50 -9.57 3.53
CA LEU A 89 2.51 -9.43 4.60
C LEU A 89 1.49 -10.58 4.57
N GLU A 90 1.02 -10.97 3.39
CA GLU A 90 0.12 -12.11 3.25
C GLU A 90 0.78 -13.41 3.72
N GLN A 91 2.03 -13.63 3.32
CA GLN A 91 2.83 -14.78 3.75
C GLN A 91 3.03 -14.77 5.27
N ALA A 92 3.47 -13.65 5.85
CA ALA A 92 3.68 -13.53 7.28
C ALA A 92 2.38 -13.76 8.08
N GLN A 93 1.25 -13.27 7.59
CA GLN A 93 -0.05 -13.53 8.20
C GLN A 93 -0.47 -15.01 8.09
N ALA A 94 -0.18 -15.67 6.96
CA ALA A 94 -0.46 -17.09 6.79
C ALA A 94 0.39 -17.93 7.75
N GLU A 95 1.70 -17.67 7.81
CA GLU A 95 2.62 -18.34 8.75
C GLU A 95 2.20 -18.10 10.20
N ALA A 96 1.84 -16.87 10.57
CA ALA A 96 1.36 -16.57 11.92
C ALA A 96 0.07 -17.34 12.28
N ARG A 97 -0.85 -17.52 11.33
CA ARG A 97 -2.06 -18.34 11.53
C ARG A 97 -1.70 -19.81 11.71
N GLU A 98 -0.77 -20.34 10.92
CA GLU A 98 -0.32 -21.73 11.06
C GLU A 98 0.37 -21.98 12.38
N VAL A 99 1.27 -21.09 12.81
CA VAL A 99 1.95 -21.18 14.10
C VAL A 99 0.96 -21.15 15.25
N ARG A 100 -0.03 -20.24 15.22
CA ARG A 100 -1.08 -20.19 16.23
C ARG A 100 -1.90 -21.47 16.28
N ARG A 101 -2.34 -21.97 15.11
CA ARG A 101 -3.08 -23.24 15.03
C ARG A 101 -2.26 -24.39 15.60
N GLY A 102 -0.98 -24.50 15.23
CA GLY A 102 -0.09 -25.53 15.75
C GLY A 102 0.12 -25.44 17.26
N ALA A 103 0.22 -24.22 17.80
CA ALA A 103 0.32 -23.99 19.24
C ALA A 103 -0.97 -24.38 19.97
N ASP A 104 -2.14 -24.03 19.42
CA ASP A 104 -3.44 -24.39 19.99
C ASP A 104 -3.65 -25.92 19.97
N GLU A 105 -3.30 -26.59 18.86
CA GLU A 105 -3.34 -28.05 18.73
C GLU A 105 -2.41 -28.74 19.73
N TYR A 106 -1.18 -28.22 19.87
CA TYR A 106 -0.24 -28.74 20.85
C TYR A 106 -0.75 -28.58 22.28
N ALA A 107 -1.25 -27.38 22.64
CA ALA A 107 -1.80 -27.10 23.96
C ALA A 107 -2.99 -28.02 24.27
N ALA A 108 -3.91 -28.20 23.32
CA ALA A 108 -5.02 -29.13 23.47
C ALA A 108 -4.55 -30.57 23.70
N GLY A 109 -3.55 -31.03 22.95
CA GLY A 109 -2.97 -32.37 23.13
C GLY A 109 -2.33 -32.58 24.51
N VAL A 110 -1.63 -31.56 25.02
CA VAL A 110 -1.07 -31.59 26.38
C VAL A 110 -2.19 -31.62 27.43
N LEU A 111 -3.21 -30.79 27.29
CA LEU A 111 -4.33 -30.73 28.22
C LEU A 111 -5.11 -32.05 28.27
N ILE A 112 -5.39 -32.67 27.13
CA ILE A 112 -6.05 -33.99 27.05
C ILE A 112 -5.22 -35.07 27.75
N ARG A 113 -3.89 -35.04 27.57
CA ARG A 113 -3.00 -36.01 28.23
C ARG A 113 -3.02 -35.83 29.74
N LEU A 114 -2.93 -34.59 30.20
CA LEU A 114 -2.97 -34.25 31.62
C LEU A 114 -4.31 -34.62 32.26
N GLU A 115 -5.42 -34.39 31.56
CA GLU A 115 -6.75 -34.84 31.98
C GLU A 115 -6.77 -36.35 32.21
N GLY A 116 -6.26 -37.14 31.25
CA GLY A 116 -6.18 -38.59 31.38
C GLY A 116 -5.32 -39.05 32.56
N GLU A 117 -4.22 -38.36 32.86
CA GLU A 117 -3.38 -38.63 34.03
C GLU A 117 -4.11 -38.31 35.34
N CYS A 118 -4.79 -37.17 35.41
CA CYS A 118 -5.62 -36.78 36.55
C CYS A 118 -6.73 -37.79 36.82
N ILE A 119 -7.43 -38.29 35.79
CA ILE A 119 -8.48 -39.31 35.94
C ILE A 119 -7.90 -40.61 36.52
N LYS A 120 -6.72 -41.05 36.05
CA LYS A 120 -6.03 -42.24 36.59
C LYS A 120 -5.67 -42.05 38.06
N ALA A 121 -5.10 -40.89 38.41
CA ALA A 121 -4.75 -40.54 39.79
C ALA A 121 -6.00 -40.55 40.68
N LEU A 122 -7.09 -39.90 40.27
CA LEU A 122 -8.37 -39.88 40.98
C LEU A 122 -8.95 -41.29 41.17
N THR A 123 -8.87 -42.14 40.15
CA THR A 123 -9.34 -43.52 40.22
C THR A 123 -8.52 -44.34 41.23
N SER A 124 -7.19 -44.14 41.24
CA SER A 124 -6.31 -44.78 42.23
C SER A 124 -6.62 -44.35 43.65
N ILE A 125 -6.88 -43.04 43.87
CA ILE A 125 -7.26 -42.50 45.18
C ILE A 125 -8.59 -43.11 45.63
N LYS A 126 -9.61 -43.13 44.77
CA LYS A 126 -10.93 -43.73 45.09
C LYS A 126 -10.79 -45.20 45.50
N ARG A 127 -10.07 -46.00 44.72
CA ARG A 127 -9.81 -47.41 45.09
C ARG A 127 -9.08 -47.54 46.43
N GLY A 128 -8.12 -46.65 46.71
CA GLY A 128 -7.41 -46.61 47.98
C GLY A 128 -8.34 -46.30 49.17
N ILE A 129 -9.31 -45.39 48.99
CA ILE A 129 -10.34 -45.07 49.97
C ILE A 129 -11.26 -46.27 50.19
N ASP A 130 -11.80 -46.88 49.12
CA ASP A 130 -12.69 -48.04 49.20
C ASP A 130 -12.02 -49.21 49.96
N MET A 131 -10.73 -49.48 49.68
CA MET A 131 -9.94 -50.49 50.39
C MET A 131 -9.70 -50.17 51.88
N LEU A 132 -9.71 -48.90 52.27
CA LEU A 132 -9.62 -48.49 53.67
C LEU A 132 -10.98 -48.61 54.37
N ASP A 133 -12.06 -48.26 53.68
CA ASP A 133 -13.42 -48.35 54.20
C ASP A 133 -13.83 -49.82 54.44
N ASP A 134 -13.53 -50.72 53.49
CA ASP A 134 -13.73 -52.17 53.64
C ASP A 134 -12.94 -52.76 54.82
N ARG A 135 -11.76 -52.22 55.13
CA ARG A 135 -10.98 -52.62 56.31
C ARG A 135 -11.55 -52.07 57.62
N HIS A 136 -12.29 -50.96 57.57
CA HIS A 136 -12.89 -50.33 58.74
C HIS A 136 -14.32 -50.82 59.00
N ARG A 137 -14.94 -51.56 58.07
CA ARG A 137 -16.22 -52.24 58.31
C ARG A 137 -16.01 -53.36 59.33
N PRO A 138 -16.52 -53.23 60.57
CA PRO A 138 -16.37 -54.28 61.56
C PRO A 138 -17.07 -55.54 61.06
N SER A 139 -16.42 -56.69 61.23
CA SER A 139 -17.01 -58.00 61.02
C SER A 139 -18.22 -58.17 61.95
N ALA A 140 -19.40 -57.78 61.48
CA ALA A 140 -20.66 -58.15 62.09
C ALA A 140 -21.03 -59.54 61.56
N GLY A 141 -20.57 -60.58 62.27
CA GLY A 141 -20.92 -61.96 61.93
C GLY A 141 -20.07 -63.03 62.61
N ASP A 142 -19.99 -63.05 63.95
CA ASP A 142 -19.93 -64.33 64.67
C ASP A 142 -21.23 -64.49 65.45
N GLY A 143 -22.08 -65.39 64.96
CA GLY A 143 -23.41 -65.65 65.46
C GLY A 143 -23.95 -66.89 64.74
N ARG A 144 -23.56 -68.06 65.25
CA ARG A 144 -23.99 -69.38 64.77
C ARG A 144 -25.52 -69.49 64.75
N PRO A 145 -26.11 -70.31 63.85
CA PRO A 145 -27.53 -70.62 63.90
C PRO A 145 -27.77 -71.70 64.96
N GLU A 146 -28.34 -71.33 66.12
CA GLU A 146 -28.88 -72.30 67.07
C GLU A 146 -30.41 -72.35 66.94
N THR A 147 -30.82 -73.45 66.31
CA THR A 147 -32.13 -74.08 66.27
C THR A 147 -32.94 -73.94 67.56
N GLY A 148 -34.21 -73.52 67.43
CA GLY A 148 -35.28 -73.94 68.34
C GLY A 148 -36.24 -72.86 68.82
N ALA A 149 -37.38 -72.71 68.14
CA ALA A 149 -38.72 -72.96 68.70
C ALA A 149 -39.81 -72.26 67.85
N ILE A 150 -40.75 -73.09 67.45
CA ILE A 150 -41.97 -72.84 66.67
C ILE A 150 -43.06 -72.29 67.61
N VAL A 151 -43.80 -71.26 67.20
CA VAL A 151 -45.28 -71.26 67.09
C VAL A 151 -45.72 -70.02 66.31
N VAL A 152 -46.13 -70.19 65.04
CA VAL A 152 -47.53 -70.20 64.58
C VAL A 152 -48.37 -69.07 65.19
N ASP A 153 -48.64 -68.04 64.39
CA ASP A 153 -50.02 -67.65 64.14
C ASP A 153 -50.14 -67.23 62.68
N ALA A 154 -51.10 -67.88 62.03
CA ALA A 154 -51.48 -67.71 60.66
C ALA A 154 -52.54 -66.61 60.58
N GLU A 155 -52.77 -66.14 59.34
CA GLU A 155 -53.99 -65.44 58.92
C GLU A 155 -54.18 -64.00 59.42
N GLU A 156 -53.76 -63.05 58.58
CA GLU A 156 -54.71 -62.14 57.91
C GLU A 156 -53.99 -61.38 56.79
N GLN A 157 -54.16 -61.85 55.56
CA GLN A 157 -55.01 -61.18 54.57
C GLN A 157 -54.50 -59.77 54.21
N ALA A 158 -53.73 -59.65 53.13
CA ALA A 158 -54.32 -59.45 51.80
C ALA A 158 -55.37 -58.33 51.76
N ARG A 159 -54.90 -57.11 51.48
CA ARG A 159 -55.58 -55.96 50.84
C ARG A 159 -54.64 -54.75 51.05
N ALA A 160 -54.15 -54.00 50.08
CA ALA A 160 -54.50 -53.74 48.71
C ALA A 160 -53.18 -53.31 48.02
N ALA A 161 -52.74 -53.91 46.92
CA ALA A 161 -53.24 -53.65 45.58
C ALA A 161 -53.06 -52.17 45.16
N THR A 162 -52.23 -51.97 44.13
CA THR A 162 -52.55 -51.09 42.98
C THR A 162 -52.40 -49.59 43.29
N ARG A 163 -51.36 -48.87 42.84
CA ARG A 163 -50.98 -48.49 41.45
C ARG A 163 -50.48 -47.01 41.55
N PRO A 164 -50.11 -46.39 40.43
CA PRO A 164 -48.88 -46.50 39.66
C PRO A 164 -47.84 -45.42 40.02
#